data_AF-A0A944AP18-F1
#
_entry.id   AF-A0A944AP18-F1
#
_cell.length_a   1.000
_cell.length_b   1.000
_cell.length_c   1.000
_cell.angle_alpha   90.00
_cell.angle_beta   90.00
_cell.angle_gamma   90.00
#
_symmetry.space_group_name_H-M   'P 1'
#
loop_
_entity.id
_entity.type
_entity.pdbx_description
1 polymer ?
#
loop_
_entity_poly.entity_id
_entity_poly.type
_entity_poly.pdbx_seq_one_letter_code
_entity_poly.pdbx_strand_id
1 'polypeptide(L)'
;MDKTIVISQDMPSSSSGTFILGDAYEVLRDLVKIHARHIDLIYMDPPSVSNSTYCISSAKSKTAKTKVYSDFKTSECYLDYIRSILPLCHDLLSRSGTLFFHCTPLLSAYIRIELDKVFGKKNYVNEIVSPFKSKGRSTRRFSQRHDCILVYAVSKAYYFNTINAGQARGEMQDNHLKKSFDEDGRIYYTVNSRGKKYRYYADEPVAPSDIWNDIDSIGPNHVEHTGYPGQKPIDLLKRILLTASKQNATVLDVFSGSGSLAVAAIETGRSWISIDNSPIALLTLRKRIQSMDTPIIQNTNKASFISQITPCFMGDIEISEKILTQDSVISIDNSDKSIIYAALGEISGGSFIPAVFTYKRTDRIAFNSSHVGNNIALHITFSDYTEKVILM
;
A
#
# COMPACT_ATOMS: atom_id res chain seq x y z
N MET A 1 -20.06 -28.66 1.30
CA MET A 1 -18.73 -29.26 1.55
C MET A 1 -17.68 -28.36 0.93
N ASP A 2 -16.58 -28.26 1.65
CA ASP A 2 -15.54 -27.24 1.59
C ASP A 2 -14.81 -27.06 0.26
N LYS A 3 -13.99 -25.98 0.26
CA LYS A 3 -12.71 -25.76 -0.47
C LYS A 3 -12.78 -24.78 -1.65
N THR A 4 -11.81 -23.92 -1.91
CA THR A 4 -10.56 -23.49 -1.22
C THR A 4 -10.09 -22.23 -1.96
N ILE A 5 -9.67 -21.19 -1.24
CA ILE A 5 -8.85 -20.12 -1.82
C ILE A 5 -7.42 -20.68 -1.84
N VAL A 6 -6.86 -20.90 -3.03
CA VAL A 6 -5.44 -21.24 -3.15
C VAL A 6 -4.66 -19.92 -3.12
N ILE A 7 -4.38 -19.45 -1.91
CA ILE A 7 -3.25 -18.54 -1.72
C ILE A 7 -2.02 -19.44 -1.68
N SER A 8 -0.96 -19.07 -2.41
CA SER A 8 0.35 -19.71 -2.32
C SER A 8 0.68 -20.07 -0.87
N GLN A 9 0.93 -21.35 -0.59
CA GLN A 9 1.39 -21.79 0.74
C GLN A 9 2.79 -21.24 1.06
N ASP A 10 3.52 -20.82 0.03
CA ASP A 10 4.86 -20.30 0.18
C ASP A 10 4.82 -18.80 0.49
N MET A 11 5.44 -18.44 1.61
CA MET A 11 5.73 -17.06 1.95
C MET A 11 6.58 -16.42 0.83
N PRO A 12 6.26 -15.20 0.38
CA PRO A 12 6.98 -14.53 -0.68
C PRO A 12 8.49 -14.46 -0.40
N SER A 13 9.29 -15.12 -1.24
CA SER A 13 10.77 -15.01 -1.22
C SER A 13 11.18 -13.56 -1.49
N SER A 14 12.14 -13.06 -0.70
CA SER A 14 12.64 -11.67 -0.64
C SER A 14 12.25 -10.75 -1.81
N SER A 15 11.52 -9.68 -1.53
CA SER A 15 11.08 -8.63 -2.49
C SER A 15 9.94 -9.05 -3.44
N SER A 16 9.11 -10.01 -3.06
CA SER A 16 7.85 -10.30 -3.76
C SER A 16 6.65 -9.77 -2.99
N GLY A 17 5.55 -9.50 -3.69
CA GLY A 17 4.35 -8.98 -3.05
C GLY A 17 3.09 -9.20 -3.85
N THR A 18 1.97 -9.03 -3.17
CA THR A 18 0.64 -9.39 -3.65
C THR A 18 -0.32 -8.24 -3.43
N PHE A 19 -1.02 -7.85 -4.49
CA PHE A 19 -2.17 -6.97 -4.38
C PHE A 19 -3.45 -7.80 -4.39
N ILE A 20 -4.36 -7.56 -3.46
CA ILE A 20 -5.65 -8.24 -3.37
C ILE A 20 -6.76 -7.21 -3.56
N LEU A 21 -7.46 -7.32 -4.69
CA LEU A 21 -8.62 -6.49 -4.99
C LEU A 21 -9.84 -7.00 -4.21
N GLY A 22 -10.34 -6.23 -3.25
CA GLY A 22 -11.50 -6.62 -2.45
C GLY A 22 -11.76 -5.69 -1.27
N ASP A 23 -12.91 -5.90 -0.62
CA ASP A 23 -13.20 -5.24 0.66
C ASP A 23 -12.23 -5.74 1.75
N ALA A 24 -11.73 -4.82 2.57
CA ALA A 24 -10.71 -5.15 3.56
C ALA A 24 -11.21 -6.16 4.60
N TYR A 25 -12.47 -6.09 5.05
CA TYR A 25 -12.99 -7.06 6.02
C TYR A 25 -12.98 -8.49 5.46
N GLU A 26 -13.50 -8.65 4.24
CA GLU A 26 -13.58 -9.97 3.59
C GLU A 26 -12.17 -10.55 3.35
N VAL A 27 -11.25 -9.72 2.83
CA VAL A 27 -9.87 -10.14 2.55
C VAL A 27 -9.12 -10.47 3.84
N LEU A 28 -9.18 -9.62 4.87
CA LEU A 28 -8.52 -9.87 6.15
C LEU A 28 -9.04 -11.16 6.80
N ARG A 29 -10.36 -11.39 6.77
CA ARG A 29 -10.97 -12.62 7.30
C ARG A 29 -10.43 -13.88 6.63
N ASP A 30 -10.16 -13.82 5.33
CA ASP A 30 -9.61 -14.94 4.58
C ASP A 30 -8.10 -15.07 4.76
N LEU A 31 -7.36 -13.96 4.86
CA LEU A 31 -5.93 -13.96 5.19
C LEU A 31 -5.67 -14.56 6.56
N VAL A 32 -6.50 -14.30 7.58
CA VAL A 32 -6.34 -14.88 8.93
C VAL A 32 -6.30 -16.41 8.87
N LYS A 33 -7.06 -17.04 7.96
CA LYS A 33 -7.10 -18.50 7.84
C LYS A 33 -5.79 -19.10 7.34
N ILE A 34 -4.95 -18.31 6.69
CA ILE A 34 -3.79 -18.78 5.91
C ILE A 34 -2.48 -18.21 6.48
N HIS A 35 -2.50 -16.97 6.96
CA HIS A 35 -1.33 -16.22 7.41
C HIS A 35 -1.47 -15.67 8.84
N ALA A 36 -2.30 -16.26 9.70
CA ALA A 36 -2.39 -15.87 11.11
C ALA A 36 -0.99 -15.83 11.75
N ARG A 37 -0.67 -14.74 12.45
CA ARG A 37 0.59 -14.54 13.20
C ARG A 37 1.88 -14.48 12.37
N HIS A 38 1.79 -14.14 11.08
CA HIS A 38 2.96 -14.04 10.19
C HIS A 38 3.28 -12.63 9.71
N ILE A 39 2.42 -11.63 9.93
CA ILE A 39 2.65 -10.26 9.47
C ILE A 39 3.47 -9.47 10.50
N ASP A 40 4.57 -8.84 10.09
CA ASP A 40 5.45 -8.11 11.00
C ASP A 40 5.03 -6.65 11.19
N LEU A 41 4.37 -6.07 10.19
CA LEU A 41 3.90 -4.69 10.25
C LEU A 41 2.60 -4.53 9.47
N ILE A 42 1.61 -3.90 10.09
CA ILE A 42 0.37 -3.47 9.44
C ILE A 42 0.35 -1.94 9.41
N TYR A 43 0.10 -1.38 8.23
CA TYR A 43 -0.22 0.03 8.05
C TYR A 43 -1.70 0.19 7.66
N MET A 44 -2.36 1.17 8.27
CA MET A 44 -3.76 1.50 8.01
C MET A 44 -3.93 3.00 7.81
N ASP A 45 -4.47 3.40 6.66
CA ASP A 45 -4.89 4.76 6.35
C ASP A 45 -6.30 4.72 5.71
N PRO A 46 -7.33 4.38 6.50
CA PRO A 46 -8.69 4.24 5.99
C PRO A 46 -9.25 5.57 5.43
N PRO A 47 -10.23 5.52 4.51
CA PRO A 47 -10.99 6.69 4.11
C PRO A 47 -11.53 7.46 5.33
N SER A 48 -11.51 8.79 5.25
CA SER A 48 -11.84 9.65 6.40
C SER A 48 -13.36 9.77 6.59
N VAL A 49 -13.78 10.64 7.50
CA VAL A 49 -15.19 10.99 7.73
C VAL A 49 -15.46 12.36 7.15
N SER A 50 -15.98 12.39 5.92
CA SER A 50 -16.37 13.64 5.26
C SER A 50 -17.57 13.50 4.31
N ASN A 51 -18.05 12.27 4.07
CA ASN A 51 -19.04 11.94 3.04
C ASN A 51 -18.63 12.39 1.60
N SER A 52 -17.36 12.70 1.38
CA SER A 52 -16.85 13.10 0.06
C SER A 52 -16.62 11.88 -0.82
N THR A 53 -16.79 12.05 -2.13
CA THR A 53 -16.39 11.04 -3.12
C THR A 53 -15.22 11.57 -3.93
N TYR A 54 -14.18 10.75 -4.04
CA TYR A 54 -12.95 11.09 -4.74
C TYR A 54 -12.93 10.42 -6.11
N CYS A 55 -12.54 11.18 -7.11
CA CYS A 55 -12.51 10.73 -8.50
C CYS A 55 -11.19 11.14 -9.17
N ILE A 56 -10.78 10.37 -10.18
CA ILE A 56 -9.70 10.73 -11.09
C ILE A 56 -10.29 11.13 -12.44
N SER A 57 -9.76 12.19 -13.04
CA SER A 57 -10.12 12.63 -14.38
C SER A 57 -9.37 11.83 -15.45
N SER A 58 -10.06 11.47 -16.53
CA SER A 58 -9.42 10.82 -17.69
C SER A 58 -8.40 11.76 -18.33
N ALA A 59 -7.26 11.20 -18.79
CA ALA A 59 -6.25 11.95 -19.54
C ALA A 59 -6.80 12.52 -20.86
N LYS A 60 -7.80 11.86 -21.46
CA LYS A 60 -8.42 12.27 -22.73
C LYS A 60 -9.59 13.24 -22.53
N SER A 61 -10.17 13.33 -21.33
CA SER A 61 -11.31 14.19 -21.06
C SER A 61 -11.34 14.67 -19.61
N LYS A 62 -11.28 16.00 -19.42
CA LYS A 62 -11.42 16.64 -18.11
C LYS A 62 -12.83 16.49 -17.51
N THR A 63 -13.83 16.18 -18.32
CA THR A 63 -15.23 16.03 -17.87
C THR A 63 -15.57 14.60 -17.44
N ALA A 64 -14.92 13.58 -18.03
CA ALA A 64 -15.09 12.20 -17.61
C ALA A 64 -14.30 11.92 -16.32
N LYS A 65 -15.01 11.66 -15.22
CA LYS A 65 -14.46 11.36 -13.89
C LYS A 65 -14.81 9.94 -13.48
N THR A 66 -13.81 9.16 -13.09
CA THR A 66 -14.00 7.81 -12.56
C THR A 66 -13.90 7.86 -11.04
N LYS A 67 -14.90 7.31 -10.35
CA LYS A 67 -14.88 7.19 -8.88
C LYS A 67 -13.75 6.26 -8.44
N VAL A 68 -13.00 6.68 -7.43
CA VAL A 68 -11.91 5.89 -6.83
C VAL A 68 -12.38 5.28 -5.52
N TYR A 69 -12.79 6.12 -4.57
CA TYR A 69 -13.33 5.73 -3.27
C TYR A 69 -14.25 6.83 -2.71
N SER A 70 -14.96 6.52 -1.62
CA SER A 70 -15.75 7.47 -0.86
C SER A 70 -15.33 7.45 0.61
N ASP A 71 -15.31 8.61 1.23
CA ASP A 71 -15.21 8.74 2.69
C ASP A 71 -16.47 8.21 3.36
N PHE A 72 -16.35 7.83 4.63
CA PHE A 72 -17.47 7.40 5.45
C PHE A 72 -18.44 8.57 5.68
N LYS A 73 -19.73 8.23 5.74
CA LYS A 73 -20.82 9.19 5.93
C LYS A 73 -20.79 9.82 7.31
N THR A 74 -20.57 9.01 8.33
CA THR A 74 -20.57 9.43 9.75
C THR A 74 -19.44 8.76 10.52
N SER A 75 -19.11 9.32 11.68
CA SER A 75 -18.10 8.76 12.59
C SER A 75 -18.51 7.39 13.11
N GLU A 76 -19.79 7.14 13.30
CA GLU A 76 -20.32 5.86 13.76
C GLU A 76 -20.07 4.77 12.72
N CYS A 77 -20.41 5.01 11.44
CA CYS A 77 -20.14 4.06 10.36
C CYS A 77 -18.64 3.77 10.22
N TYR A 78 -17.80 4.80 10.37
CA TYR A 78 -16.35 4.65 10.36
C TYR A 78 -15.89 3.76 11.52
N LEU A 79 -16.31 4.06 12.75
CA LEU A 79 -15.88 3.30 13.94
C LEU A 79 -16.39 1.86 13.92
N ASP A 80 -17.61 1.60 13.43
CA ASP A 80 -18.13 0.25 13.30
C ASP A 80 -17.33 -0.57 12.28
N TYR A 81 -16.95 0.03 11.16
CA TYR A 81 -16.07 -0.62 10.20
C TYR A 81 -14.68 -0.91 10.80
N ILE A 82 -14.05 0.07 11.45
CA ILE A 82 -12.75 -0.12 12.11
C ILE A 82 -12.81 -1.21 13.19
N ARG A 83 -13.87 -1.24 14.02
CA ARG A 83 -14.09 -2.31 15.01
C ARG A 83 -14.19 -3.70 14.39
N SER A 84 -14.73 -3.81 13.17
CA SER A 84 -14.87 -5.09 12.48
C SER A 84 -13.54 -5.66 11.98
N ILE A 85 -12.57 -4.80 11.62
CA ILE A 85 -11.30 -5.22 11.02
C ILE A 85 -10.13 -5.26 11.99
N LEU A 86 -10.13 -4.46 13.06
CA LEU A 86 -9.02 -4.42 14.02
C LEU A 86 -8.68 -5.79 14.65
N PRO A 87 -9.65 -6.64 15.07
CA PRO A 87 -9.34 -7.97 15.57
C PRO A 87 -8.63 -8.86 14.54
N LEU A 88 -9.02 -8.74 13.26
CA LEU A 88 -8.40 -9.49 12.16
C LEU A 88 -6.95 -9.04 11.94
N CYS A 89 -6.71 -7.73 11.96
CA CYS A 89 -5.35 -7.18 11.91
C CYS A 89 -4.50 -7.69 13.08
N HIS A 90 -5.05 -7.68 14.30
CA HIS A 90 -4.36 -8.22 15.47
C HIS A 90 -4.03 -9.71 15.30
N ASP A 91 -4.92 -10.51 14.70
CA ASP A 91 -4.73 -11.95 14.48
C ASP A 91 -3.72 -12.29 13.38
N LEU A 92 -3.54 -11.39 12.41
CA LEU A 92 -2.51 -11.51 11.39
C LEU A 92 -1.11 -11.17 11.91
N LEU A 93 -1.00 -10.22 12.84
CA LEU A 93 0.30 -9.76 13.34
C LEU A 93 1.05 -10.83 14.13
N SER A 94 2.34 -10.98 13.82
CA SER A 94 3.29 -11.80 14.55
C SER A 94 3.45 -11.30 15.99
N ARG A 95 4.04 -12.12 16.86
CA ARG A 95 4.27 -11.74 18.27
C ARG A 95 5.11 -10.46 18.42
N SER A 96 6.02 -10.22 17.47
CA SER A 96 6.86 -9.02 17.39
C SER A 96 6.26 -7.91 16.52
N GLY A 97 5.04 -8.11 16.01
CA GLY A 97 4.42 -7.25 15.02
C GLY A 97 3.89 -5.93 15.60
N THR A 98 3.82 -4.92 14.73
CA THR A 98 3.32 -3.58 15.06
C THR A 98 2.26 -3.12 14.08
N LEU A 99 1.32 -2.30 14.57
CA LEU A 99 0.28 -1.65 13.80
C LEU A 99 0.48 -0.14 13.84
N PHE A 100 0.45 0.48 12.66
CA PHE A 100 0.46 1.93 12.47
C PHE A 100 -0.89 2.37 11.90
N PHE A 101 -1.64 3.15 12.67
CA PHE A 101 -2.95 3.66 12.28
C PHE A 101 -2.85 5.17 12.01
N HIS A 102 -2.92 5.56 10.75
CA HIS A 102 -2.94 6.95 10.30
C HIS A 102 -4.36 7.50 10.38
N CYS A 103 -4.54 8.65 11.01
CA CYS A 103 -5.83 9.32 11.10
C CYS A 103 -5.70 10.82 11.35
N THR A 104 -6.82 11.53 11.25
CA THR A 104 -6.85 12.94 11.68
C THR A 104 -6.91 13.06 13.21
N PRO A 105 -6.38 14.14 13.80
CA PRO A 105 -6.52 14.45 15.23
C PRO A 105 -7.94 14.41 15.78
N LEU A 106 -8.96 14.64 14.94
CA LEU A 106 -10.36 14.55 15.36
C LEU A 106 -10.76 13.11 15.71
N LEU A 107 -10.24 12.14 14.95
CA LEU A 107 -10.57 10.72 15.09
C LEU A 107 -9.61 9.99 16.03
N SER A 108 -8.41 10.54 16.28
CA SER A 108 -7.34 9.84 17.00
C SER A 108 -7.77 9.35 18.37
N ALA A 109 -8.47 10.16 19.17
CA ALA A 109 -8.95 9.77 20.49
C ALA A 109 -9.97 8.62 20.45
N TYR A 110 -10.85 8.60 19.46
CA TYR A 110 -11.83 7.52 19.31
C TYR A 110 -11.18 6.22 18.84
N ILE A 111 -10.30 6.31 17.84
CA ILE A 111 -9.55 5.15 17.32
C ILE A 111 -8.66 4.57 18.42
N ARG A 112 -8.03 5.43 19.22
CA ARG A 112 -7.23 5.05 20.37
C ARG A 112 -7.98 4.15 21.34
N ILE A 113 -9.22 4.48 21.66
CA ILE A 113 -10.07 3.68 22.54
C ILE A 113 -10.35 2.29 21.93
N GLU A 114 -10.60 2.22 20.62
CA GLU A 114 -10.84 0.94 19.96
C GLU A 114 -9.57 0.07 19.87
N LEU A 115 -8.42 0.68 19.59
CA LEU A 115 -7.12 0.01 19.62
C LEU A 115 -6.79 -0.50 21.03
N ASP A 116 -7.06 0.28 22.07
CA ASP A 116 -6.86 -0.14 23.46
C ASP A 116 -7.71 -1.36 23.84
N LYS A 117 -8.91 -1.53 23.26
CA LYS A 117 -9.76 -2.72 23.49
C LYS A 117 -9.19 -3.97 22.82
N VAL A 118 -8.63 -3.83 21.62
CA VAL A 118 -8.14 -4.96 20.82
C VAL A 118 -6.71 -5.36 21.19
N PHE A 119 -5.79 -4.39 21.23
CA PHE A 119 -4.37 -4.63 21.51
C PHE A 119 -4.04 -4.56 22.99
N GLY A 120 -4.89 -3.93 23.80
CA GLY A 120 -4.65 -3.68 25.22
C GLY A 120 -3.86 -2.38 25.46
N LYS A 121 -4.31 -1.59 26.43
CA LYS A 121 -3.70 -0.30 26.84
C LYS A 121 -2.18 -0.37 27.07
N LYS A 122 -1.73 -1.48 27.66
CA LYS A 122 -0.31 -1.70 27.97
C LYS A 122 0.55 -1.85 26.71
N ASN A 123 -0.04 -2.19 25.58
CA ASN A 123 0.67 -2.43 24.31
C ASN A 123 0.70 -1.22 23.37
N TYR A 124 0.19 -0.08 23.82
CA TYR A 124 0.48 1.18 23.16
C TYR A 124 1.98 1.46 23.17
N VAL A 125 2.47 1.93 22.03
CA VAL A 125 3.87 2.27 21.81
C VAL A 125 4.03 3.79 21.79
N ASN A 126 3.40 4.47 20.83
CA ASN A 126 3.56 5.92 20.65
C ASN A 126 2.47 6.54 19.77
N GLU A 127 2.36 7.87 19.80
CA GLU A 127 1.56 8.68 18.87
C GLU A 127 2.49 9.63 18.15
N ILE A 128 2.53 9.54 16.83
CA ILE A 128 3.39 10.35 15.98
C ILE A 128 2.57 11.49 15.39
N VAL A 129 3.08 12.70 15.52
CA VAL A 129 2.56 13.88 14.83
C VAL A 129 3.21 13.94 13.46
N SER A 130 2.40 13.92 12.40
CA SER A 130 2.84 14.03 11.00
C SER A 130 2.35 15.35 10.42
N PRO A 131 3.15 16.44 10.51
CA PRO A 131 2.78 17.74 9.95
C PRO A 131 2.64 17.70 8.43
N PHE A 132 1.81 18.59 7.91
CA PHE A 132 1.74 18.90 6.48
C PHE A 132 1.68 20.40 6.28
N LYS A 133 2.33 20.89 5.23
CA LYS A 133 2.45 22.34 4.95
C LYS A 133 1.14 22.96 4.44
N SER A 134 0.29 22.18 3.79
CA SER A 134 -0.84 22.69 3.02
C SER A 134 -2.20 22.27 3.61
N LYS A 135 -2.86 23.21 4.31
CA LYS A 135 -4.33 23.28 4.50
C LYS A 135 -4.74 24.75 4.63
N GLY A 136 -6.01 25.03 4.32
CA GLY A 136 -6.59 26.37 4.40
C GLY A 136 -6.40 27.04 5.76
N ARG A 137 -6.34 28.37 5.77
CA ARG A 137 -6.20 29.17 7.00
C ARG A 137 -7.58 29.38 7.61
N SER A 138 -7.75 28.94 8.85
CA SER A 138 -8.94 29.31 9.65
C SER A 138 -8.71 30.64 10.34
N THR A 139 -9.74 31.49 10.37
CA THR A 139 -9.76 32.74 11.14
C THR A 139 -10.45 32.58 12.50
N ARG A 140 -11.13 31.45 12.74
CA ARG A 140 -11.91 31.20 13.96
C ARG A 140 -11.22 30.27 14.97
N ARG A 141 -10.16 29.59 14.55
CA ARG A 141 -9.38 28.65 15.38
C ARG A 141 -7.97 28.47 14.81
N PHE A 142 -7.09 27.84 15.58
CA PHE A 142 -5.80 27.42 15.04
C PHE A 142 -5.98 26.44 13.87
N SER A 143 -5.21 26.68 12.81
CA SER A 143 -5.27 25.87 11.59
C SER A 143 -4.66 24.50 11.88
N GLN A 144 -5.42 23.44 11.59
CA GLN A 144 -4.94 22.08 11.73
C GLN A 144 -3.88 21.79 10.66
N ARG A 145 -2.66 21.46 11.11
CA ARG A 145 -1.45 21.34 10.29
C ARG A 145 -0.77 19.97 10.43
N HIS A 146 -1.45 18.99 11.00
CA HIS A 146 -0.91 17.64 11.19
C HIS A 146 -2.01 16.58 11.17
N ASP A 147 -1.59 15.38 10.82
CA ASP A 147 -2.29 14.12 11.08
C ASP A 147 -1.59 13.38 12.25
N CYS A 148 -2.24 12.35 12.77
CA CYS A 148 -1.73 11.49 13.85
C CYS A 148 -1.51 10.08 13.32
N ILE A 149 -0.41 9.44 13.73
CA ILE A 149 -0.17 8.00 13.49
C ILE A 149 -0.05 7.31 14.85
N LEU A 150 -1.06 6.50 15.19
CA LEU A 150 -1.08 5.72 16.43
C LEU A 150 -0.32 4.41 16.23
N VAL A 151 0.58 4.10 17.15
CA VAL A 151 1.43 2.90 17.09
C VAL A 151 1.09 1.95 18.23
N TYR A 152 0.75 0.72 17.85
CA TYR A 152 0.50 -0.38 18.78
C TYR A 152 1.35 -1.59 18.45
N ALA A 153 1.70 -2.35 19.48
CA ALA A 153 2.35 -3.64 19.34
C ALA A 153 1.39 -4.76 19.72
N VAL A 154 1.62 -5.98 19.22
CA VAL A 154 0.93 -7.18 19.74
C VAL A 154 1.40 -7.50 21.16
N SER A 155 2.70 -7.33 21.42
CA SER A 155 3.30 -7.62 22.72
C SER A 155 4.53 -6.74 22.98
N LYS A 156 5.08 -6.83 24.19
CA LYS A 156 6.34 -6.16 24.55
C LYS A 156 7.58 -6.70 23.83
N ALA A 157 7.46 -7.78 23.06
CA ALA A 157 8.54 -8.34 22.25
C ALA A 157 8.62 -7.74 20.83
N TYR A 158 7.96 -6.61 20.59
CA TYR A 158 7.96 -5.95 19.28
C TYR A 158 9.35 -5.51 18.84
N TYR A 159 9.58 -5.55 17.53
CA TYR A 159 10.80 -5.03 16.93
C TYR A 159 10.67 -3.53 16.71
N PHE A 160 11.64 -2.75 17.22
CA PHE A 160 11.69 -1.32 17.02
C PHE A 160 13.14 -0.81 17.09
N ASN A 161 13.64 -0.28 15.99
CA ASN A 161 14.98 0.30 15.90
C ASN A 161 14.91 1.68 15.23
N THR A 162 14.80 2.72 16.05
CA THR A 162 14.67 4.12 15.57
C THR A 162 15.91 4.63 14.86
N ILE A 163 17.09 4.06 15.12
CA ILE A 163 18.34 4.47 14.47
C ILE A 163 18.35 4.10 12.98
N ASN A 164 17.63 3.05 12.57
CA ASN A 164 17.50 2.68 11.15
C ASN A 164 16.83 3.76 10.30
N ALA A 165 16.01 4.62 10.91
CA ALA A 165 15.39 5.77 10.25
C ALA A 165 16.05 7.10 10.68
N GLY A 166 17.20 7.03 11.36
CA GLY A 166 17.93 8.19 11.81
C GLY A 166 18.64 8.89 10.66
N GLN A 167 18.61 10.22 10.68
CA GLN A 167 19.41 11.04 9.78
C GLN A 167 20.68 11.48 10.49
N ALA A 168 21.74 11.75 9.73
CA ALA A 168 22.97 12.30 10.28
C ALA A 168 22.64 13.57 11.06
N ARG A 169 23.23 13.72 12.25
CA ARG A 169 23.03 14.90 13.11
C ARG A 169 23.33 16.21 12.36
N GLY A 170 24.26 16.15 11.42
CA GLY A 170 24.77 17.31 10.71
C GLY A 170 25.64 18.19 11.62
N GLU A 171 26.21 19.22 11.03
CA GLU A 171 26.92 20.23 11.81
C GLU A 171 25.91 21.07 12.61
N MET A 172 26.07 21.08 13.93
CA MET A 172 25.29 21.96 14.80
C MET A 172 25.80 23.40 14.64
N GLN A 173 25.03 24.25 13.96
CA GLN A 173 25.39 25.65 13.72
C GLN A 173 25.06 26.56 14.93
N ASP A 174 24.02 26.24 15.71
CA ASP A 174 23.44 27.16 16.72
C ASP A 174 23.54 26.67 18.18
N ASN A 175 24.51 25.80 18.50
CA ASN A 175 24.69 25.34 19.88
C ASN A 175 25.93 25.94 20.54
N HIS A 176 25.83 26.27 21.84
CA HIS A 176 26.96 26.63 22.71
C HIS A 176 28.02 25.52 22.87
N LEU A 177 27.93 24.44 22.10
CA LEU A 177 28.82 23.29 22.13
C LEU A 177 29.97 23.52 21.16
N LYS A 178 31.20 23.43 21.68
CA LYS A 178 32.41 23.59 20.88
C LYS A 178 32.53 22.47 19.84
N LYS A 179 32.64 22.85 18.57
CA LYS A 179 33.01 21.96 17.45
C LYS A 179 34.46 21.49 17.65
N SER A 180 34.68 20.18 17.58
CA SER A 180 35.98 19.54 17.67
C SER A 180 36.16 18.51 16.56
N PHE A 181 37.42 18.13 16.31
CA PHE A 181 37.81 17.13 15.33
C PHE A 181 38.57 16.01 16.04
N ASP A 182 38.31 14.76 15.66
CA ASP A 182 39.13 13.63 16.11
C ASP A 182 40.37 13.45 15.22
N GLU A 183 41.15 12.40 15.48
CA GLU A 183 42.39 12.08 14.75
C GLU A 183 42.12 11.75 13.27
N ASP A 184 40.92 11.27 12.95
CA ASP A 184 40.48 10.92 11.59
C ASP A 184 39.79 12.11 10.87
N GLY A 185 39.73 13.29 11.50
CA GLY A 185 39.09 14.49 10.96
C GLY A 185 37.57 14.52 11.08
N ARG A 186 36.95 13.60 11.82
CA ARG A 186 35.50 13.55 12.04
C ARG A 186 35.07 14.62 13.05
N ILE A 187 33.94 15.25 12.76
CA ILE A 187 33.40 16.32 13.58
C ILE A 187 32.65 15.73 14.77
N TYR A 188 32.97 16.19 15.99
CA TYR A 188 32.22 15.84 17.19
C TYR A 188 31.98 17.03 18.11
N TYR A 189 30.96 16.90 18.94
CA TYR A 189 30.56 17.85 19.98
C TYR A 189 30.64 17.19 21.33
N THR A 190 30.97 17.97 22.37
CA THR A 190 31.07 17.44 23.74
C THR A 190 30.06 18.07 24.68
N VAL A 191 29.30 17.26 25.40
CA VAL A 191 28.40 17.71 26.47
C VAL A 191 28.85 17.13 27.81
N ASN A 192 28.91 17.97 28.84
CA ASN A 192 29.06 17.51 30.22
C ASN A 192 27.67 17.40 30.85
N SER A 193 27.29 16.20 31.28
CA SER A 193 26.02 15.97 31.98
C SER A 193 26.25 15.05 33.17
N ARG A 194 25.80 15.48 34.35
CA ARG A 194 25.95 14.74 35.63
C ARG A 194 27.39 14.29 35.90
N GLY A 195 28.37 15.16 35.62
CA GLY A 195 29.79 14.88 35.81
C GLY A 195 30.42 13.92 34.78
N LYS A 196 29.66 13.43 33.80
CA LYS A 196 30.17 12.60 32.69
C LYS A 196 30.27 13.42 31.41
N LYS A 197 31.37 13.23 30.68
CA LYS A 197 31.65 13.88 29.39
C LYS A 197 31.21 12.95 28.26
N TYR A 198 30.25 13.38 27.44
CA TYR A 198 29.72 12.65 26.29
C TYR A 198 30.24 13.29 25.00
N ARG A 199 30.67 12.47 24.03
CA ARG A 199 30.99 12.90 22.67
C ARG A 199 29.88 12.45 21.72
N TYR A 200 29.48 13.33 20.82
CA TYR A 200 28.47 13.07 19.79
C TYR A 200 29.06 13.45 18.44
N TYR A 201 29.10 12.51 17.50
CA TYR A 201 29.62 12.81 16.17
C TYR A 201 28.53 13.42 15.27
N ALA A 202 28.93 14.27 14.33
CA ALA A 202 28.03 14.92 13.39
C ALA A 202 27.48 13.96 12.33
N ASP A 203 28.24 12.90 12.02
CA ASP A 203 27.90 11.85 11.06
C ASP A 203 27.09 10.69 11.69
N GLU A 204 27.00 10.64 13.03
CA GLU A 204 26.20 9.64 13.71
C GLU A 204 24.70 9.85 13.48
N PRO A 205 23.94 8.78 13.19
CA PRO A 205 22.50 8.87 12.99
C PRO A 205 21.81 9.22 14.30
N VAL A 206 20.90 10.19 14.24
CA VAL A 206 20.03 10.58 15.36
C VAL A 206 18.66 9.98 15.12
N ALA A 207 18.17 9.20 16.09
CA ALA A 207 16.82 8.68 16.07
C ALA A 207 15.80 9.83 15.90
N PRO A 208 14.82 9.70 14.98
CA PRO A 208 13.78 10.70 14.83
C PRO A 208 12.94 10.78 16.11
N SER A 209 12.42 11.98 16.40
CA SER A 209 11.40 12.16 17.44
C SER A 209 10.04 11.66 16.96
N ASP A 210 9.03 11.83 17.80
CA ASP A 210 7.61 11.60 17.49
C ASP A 210 6.95 12.75 16.71
N ILE A 211 7.71 13.77 16.30
CA ILE A 211 7.24 14.87 15.45
C ILE A 211 8.00 14.83 14.13
N TRP A 212 7.34 14.38 13.06
CA TRP A 212 7.98 14.17 11.75
C TRP A 212 7.81 15.38 10.83
N ASN A 213 8.37 16.51 11.23
CA ASN A 213 8.27 17.78 10.51
C ASN A 213 9.20 17.89 9.28
N ASP A 214 10.01 16.87 9.02
CA ASP A 214 10.97 16.79 7.94
C ASP A 214 10.44 16.02 6.71
N ILE A 215 9.24 15.43 6.81
CA ILE A 215 8.57 14.73 5.71
C ILE A 215 7.34 15.55 5.28
N ASP A 216 7.37 16.05 4.05
CA ASP A 216 6.28 16.85 3.49
C ASP A 216 5.20 16.00 2.82
N SER A 217 3.97 16.52 2.79
CA SER A 217 2.88 16.01 1.96
C SER A 217 3.18 16.17 0.47
N ILE A 218 2.74 15.21 -0.35
CA ILE A 218 2.93 15.23 -1.80
C ILE A 218 2.03 16.28 -2.45
N GLY A 219 2.63 17.28 -3.09
CA GLY A 219 1.92 18.25 -3.93
C GLY A 219 1.72 17.77 -5.38
N PRO A 220 0.87 18.44 -6.19
CA PRO A 220 0.58 18.03 -7.56
C PRO A 220 1.80 18.00 -8.51
N ASN A 221 2.81 18.81 -8.23
CA ASN A 221 4.04 18.92 -9.03
C ASN A 221 5.19 18.06 -8.47
N HIS A 222 4.94 17.29 -7.42
CA HIS A 222 5.96 16.45 -6.82
C HIS A 222 6.26 15.26 -7.73
N VAL A 223 7.52 14.84 -7.84
CA VAL A 223 7.94 13.74 -8.73
C VAL A 223 7.27 12.40 -8.39
N GLU A 224 6.92 12.21 -7.12
CA GLU A 224 6.22 11.00 -6.64
C GLU A 224 4.71 11.02 -6.96
N HIS A 225 4.15 12.16 -7.36
CA HIS A 225 2.71 12.35 -7.47
C HIS A 225 2.08 11.47 -8.57
N THR A 226 1.15 10.62 -8.17
CA THR A 226 0.45 9.68 -9.07
C THR A 226 -0.87 10.22 -9.62
N GLY A 227 -1.41 11.27 -8.99
CA GLY A 227 -2.79 11.69 -9.19
C GLY A 227 -3.83 10.91 -8.38
N TYR A 228 -3.42 9.88 -7.64
CA TYR A 228 -4.32 9.17 -6.74
C TYR A 228 -4.65 10.03 -5.50
N PRO A 229 -5.93 10.26 -5.18
CA PRO A 229 -6.31 11.10 -4.04
C PRO A 229 -5.82 10.51 -2.71
N GLY A 230 -5.26 11.37 -1.84
CA GLY A 230 -4.81 10.95 -0.51
C GLY A 230 -3.46 10.23 -0.46
N GLN A 231 -2.68 10.20 -1.55
CA GLN A 231 -1.36 9.56 -1.58
C GLN A 231 -0.44 10.01 -0.44
N LYS A 232 0.16 9.04 0.26
CA LYS A 232 1.17 9.27 1.29
C LYS A 232 2.60 9.25 0.71
N PRO A 233 3.54 10.08 1.23
CA PRO A 233 4.94 10.07 0.83
C PRO A 233 5.61 8.70 1.02
N ILE A 234 6.43 8.27 0.07
CA ILE A 234 7.24 7.04 0.22
C ILE A 234 8.14 7.14 1.45
N ASP A 235 8.77 8.29 1.69
CA ASP A 235 9.72 8.46 2.81
C ASP A 235 9.05 8.31 4.19
N LEU A 236 7.77 8.69 4.30
CA LEU A 236 6.97 8.44 5.50
C LEU A 236 6.90 6.93 5.79
N LEU A 237 6.58 6.15 4.77
CA LEU A 237 6.38 4.73 4.90
C LEU A 237 7.72 3.99 5.04
N LYS A 238 8.78 4.42 4.35
CA LYS A 238 10.15 3.93 4.59
C LYS A 238 10.56 4.11 6.05
N ARG A 239 10.32 5.29 6.63
CA ARG A 239 10.63 5.54 8.05
C ARG A 239 9.92 4.53 8.96
N ILE A 240 8.64 4.29 8.73
CA ILE A 240 7.86 3.28 9.46
C ILE A 240 8.47 1.89 9.29
N LEU A 241 8.71 1.47 8.04
CA LEU A 241 9.22 0.14 7.70
C LEU A 241 10.60 -0.13 8.29
N LEU A 242 11.54 0.80 8.13
CA LEU A 242 12.92 0.69 8.63
C LEU A 242 12.97 0.64 10.16
N THR A 243 12.04 1.34 10.82
CA THR A 243 11.98 1.38 12.28
C THR A 243 11.37 0.12 12.86
N ALA A 244 10.23 -0.32 12.34
CA ALA A 244 9.36 -1.28 13.04
C ALA A 244 9.26 -2.65 12.36
N SER A 245 10.11 -2.93 11.37
CA SER A 245 10.21 -4.26 10.76
C SER A 245 11.65 -4.58 10.34
N LYS A 246 12.01 -5.87 10.40
CA LYS A 246 13.34 -6.36 10.01
C LYS A 246 13.46 -6.44 8.48
N GLN A 247 14.68 -6.65 7.99
CA GLN A 247 14.91 -7.02 6.59
C GLN A 247 14.12 -8.29 6.25
N ASN A 248 13.58 -8.38 5.02
CA ASN A 248 12.75 -9.50 4.56
C ASN A 248 11.46 -9.74 5.36
N ALA A 249 11.07 -8.80 6.23
CA ALA A 249 9.79 -8.84 6.93
C ALA A 249 8.63 -8.80 5.94
N THR A 250 7.49 -9.36 6.35
CA THR A 250 6.24 -9.26 5.58
C THR A 250 5.37 -8.15 6.14
N VAL A 251 4.97 -7.22 5.29
CA VAL A 251 4.19 -6.04 5.67
C VAL A 251 2.86 -5.99 4.94
N LEU A 252 1.85 -5.42 5.58
CA LEU A 252 0.48 -5.37 5.04
C LEU A 252 -0.06 -3.94 5.04
N ASP A 253 -0.51 -3.50 3.87
CA ASP A 253 -1.33 -2.30 3.68
C ASP A 253 -2.80 -2.70 3.59
N VAL A 254 -3.62 -2.26 4.53
CA VAL A 254 -5.06 -2.58 4.55
C VAL A 254 -5.86 -1.68 3.59
N PHE A 255 -5.32 -0.49 3.27
CA PHE A 255 -5.95 0.51 2.41
C PHE A 255 -4.91 1.07 1.45
N SER A 256 -4.52 0.26 0.48
CA SER A 256 -3.37 0.49 -0.40
C SER A 256 -3.41 1.85 -1.09
N GLY A 257 -4.57 2.25 -1.60
CA GLY A 257 -4.76 3.41 -2.44
C GLY A 257 -3.70 3.49 -3.55
N SER A 258 -2.91 4.56 -3.53
CA SER A 258 -1.78 4.78 -4.46
C SER A 258 -0.68 3.72 -4.43
N GLY A 259 -0.64 2.86 -3.41
CA GLY A 259 0.34 1.79 -3.26
C GLY A 259 1.70 2.25 -2.71
N SER A 260 1.74 3.35 -1.96
CA SER A 260 2.99 3.88 -1.40
C SER A 260 3.70 2.89 -0.47
N LEU A 261 2.96 2.08 0.32
CA LEU A 261 3.59 1.09 1.23
C LEU A 261 4.31 0.01 0.43
N ALA A 262 3.66 -0.50 -0.61
CA ALA A 262 4.24 -1.52 -1.49
C ALA A 262 5.54 -1.02 -2.13
N VAL A 263 5.55 0.22 -2.65
CA VAL A 263 6.77 0.83 -3.21
C VAL A 263 7.86 0.98 -2.14
N ALA A 264 7.53 1.50 -0.95
CA ALA A 264 8.48 1.63 0.14
C ALA A 264 9.01 0.25 0.61
N ALA A 265 8.19 -0.79 0.59
CA ALA A 265 8.57 -2.16 0.93
C ALA A 265 9.55 -2.73 -0.09
N ILE A 266 9.29 -2.56 -1.39
CA ILE A 266 10.21 -2.97 -2.47
C ILE A 266 11.56 -2.29 -2.31
N GLU A 267 11.58 -0.96 -2.16
CA GLU A 267 12.83 -0.19 -2.06
C GLU A 267 13.64 -0.50 -0.80
N THR A 268 13.01 -1.08 0.22
CA THR A 268 13.67 -1.45 1.47
C THR A 268 13.81 -2.97 1.65
N GLY A 269 13.51 -3.76 0.61
CA GLY A 269 13.70 -5.22 0.58
C GLY A 269 12.79 -5.99 1.54
N ARG A 270 11.51 -5.63 1.59
CA ARG A 270 10.45 -6.30 2.36
C ARG A 270 9.42 -6.91 1.40
N SER A 271 8.82 -8.02 1.83
CA SER A 271 7.67 -8.58 1.13
C SER A 271 6.41 -7.83 1.54
N TRP A 272 5.45 -7.67 0.63
CA TRP A 272 4.28 -6.83 0.89
C TRP A 272 2.98 -7.48 0.46
N ILE A 273 1.91 -7.18 1.20
CA ILE A 273 0.54 -7.45 0.83
C ILE A 273 -0.19 -6.11 0.83
N SER A 274 -0.97 -5.83 -0.20
CA SER A 274 -1.75 -4.60 -0.29
C SER A 274 -3.19 -4.93 -0.63
N ILE A 275 -4.13 -4.35 0.11
CA ILE A 275 -5.57 -4.54 -0.07
C ILE A 275 -6.19 -3.22 -0.49
N ASP A 276 -7.03 -3.25 -1.52
CA ASP A 276 -7.91 -2.13 -1.85
C ASP A 276 -9.13 -2.66 -2.60
N ASN A 277 -10.26 -1.97 -2.51
CA ASN A 277 -11.46 -2.33 -3.27
C ASN A 277 -11.55 -1.58 -4.62
N SER A 278 -10.66 -0.62 -4.86
CA SER A 278 -10.60 0.19 -6.07
C SER A 278 -9.71 -0.46 -7.13
N PRO A 279 -10.24 -0.79 -8.32
CA PRO A 279 -9.40 -1.20 -9.45
C PRO A 279 -8.39 -0.13 -9.86
N ILE A 280 -8.69 1.15 -9.58
CA ILE A 280 -7.78 2.25 -9.85
C ILE A 280 -6.53 2.17 -8.96
N ALA A 281 -6.66 1.75 -7.70
CA ALA A 281 -5.53 1.54 -6.80
C ALA A 281 -4.56 0.49 -7.35
N LEU A 282 -5.09 -0.64 -7.83
CA LEU A 282 -4.32 -1.70 -8.49
C LEU A 282 -3.54 -1.15 -9.70
N LEU A 283 -4.22 -0.42 -10.60
CA LEU A 283 -3.61 0.14 -11.80
C LEU A 283 -2.54 1.19 -11.46
N THR A 284 -2.79 2.04 -10.45
CA THR A 284 -1.83 3.02 -9.95
C THR A 284 -0.58 2.34 -9.41
N LEU A 285 -0.71 1.37 -8.51
CA LEU A 285 0.42 0.64 -7.95
C LEU A 285 1.20 -0.08 -9.05
N ARG A 286 0.52 -0.76 -9.98
CA ARG A 286 1.16 -1.45 -11.10
C ARG A 286 2.03 -0.49 -11.92
N LYS A 287 1.49 0.67 -12.29
CA LYS A 287 2.24 1.68 -13.04
C LYS A 287 3.50 2.13 -12.29
N ARG A 288 3.41 2.33 -10.97
CA ARG A 288 4.56 2.70 -10.13
C ARG A 288 5.64 1.63 -10.14
N ILE A 289 5.28 0.37 -9.90
CA ILE A 289 6.23 -0.75 -9.87
C ILE A 289 6.92 -0.92 -11.24
N GLN A 290 6.17 -0.83 -12.34
CA GLN A 290 6.72 -0.99 -13.69
C GLN A 290 7.73 0.11 -14.07
N SER A 291 7.64 1.28 -13.46
CA SER A 291 8.60 2.38 -13.66
C SER A 291 9.85 2.29 -12.80
N MET A 292 9.98 1.26 -11.95
CA MET A 292 11.17 1.06 -11.11
C MET A 292 12.21 0.24 -11.88
N ASP A 293 13.48 0.65 -11.83
CA ASP A 293 14.62 -0.04 -12.45
C ASP A 293 15.01 -1.37 -11.75
N THR A 294 14.24 -1.80 -10.75
CA THR A 294 14.53 -3.01 -9.98
C THR A 294 14.16 -4.26 -10.79
N PRO A 295 15.09 -5.20 -11.04
CA PRO A 295 14.78 -6.43 -11.75
C PRO A 295 13.93 -7.35 -10.86
N ILE A 296 12.61 -7.26 -11.01
CA ILE A 296 11.67 -8.20 -10.40
C ILE A 296 11.56 -9.37 -11.36
N ILE A 297 12.41 -10.39 -11.18
CA ILE A 297 12.23 -11.83 -11.49
C ILE A 297 13.63 -12.47 -11.48
N GLN A 298 13.92 -13.27 -10.44
CA GLN A 298 14.95 -14.30 -10.52
C GLN A 298 14.27 -15.64 -10.80
N ASN A 299 14.67 -16.25 -11.91
CA ASN A 299 14.35 -17.61 -12.34
C ASN A 299 14.44 -18.62 -11.18
N THR A 300 13.33 -19.29 -10.87
CA THR A 300 13.39 -20.69 -10.45
C THR A 300 12.25 -21.45 -11.12
N ASN A 301 12.62 -22.52 -11.83
CA ASN A 301 11.72 -23.42 -12.55
C ASN A 301 10.76 -24.12 -11.57
N LYS A 302 9.60 -23.51 -11.35
CA LYS A 302 8.27 -24.05 -10.98
C LYS A 302 7.47 -22.87 -10.41
N ALA A 303 6.83 -22.10 -11.29
CA ALA A 303 6.04 -20.94 -10.91
C ALA A 303 4.57 -21.20 -11.21
N SER A 304 3.76 -21.33 -10.16
CA SER A 304 2.30 -21.22 -10.22
C SER A 304 1.93 -19.74 -10.10
N PHE A 305 1.37 -19.20 -11.17
CA PHE A 305 1.02 -17.79 -11.27
C PHE A 305 -0.41 -17.58 -10.78
N ILE A 306 -0.59 -16.76 -9.74
CA ILE A 306 -1.79 -15.92 -9.60
C ILE A 306 -1.34 -14.53 -10.01
N SER A 307 -1.66 -14.22 -11.28
CA SER A 307 -1.36 -13.01 -12.06
C SER A 307 0.08 -12.47 -12.01
N GLN A 308 0.93 -12.88 -12.95
CA GLN A 308 2.09 -12.07 -13.38
C GLN A 308 1.70 -11.43 -14.74
N ILE A 309 1.72 -10.12 -15.00
CA ILE A 309 2.71 -9.00 -14.89
C ILE A 309 3.65 -8.93 -16.10
N THR A 310 3.39 -8.00 -17.05
CA THR A 310 4.32 -6.97 -17.63
C THR A 310 3.55 -6.02 -18.60
N PRO A 311 4.10 -4.90 -19.15
CA PRO A 311 3.31 -3.77 -19.69
C PRO A 311 2.90 -3.93 -21.14
N CYS A 312 1.83 -3.25 -21.55
CA CYS A 312 1.49 -3.09 -22.97
C CYS A 312 1.71 -1.62 -23.37
N PHE A 313 2.75 -1.42 -24.18
CA PHE A 313 2.79 -0.39 -25.21
C PHE A 313 1.51 -0.50 -26.05
N MET A 314 0.77 0.59 -26.24
CA MET A 314 -0.24 0.67 -27.30
C MET A 314 0.47 0.56 -28.66
N GLY A 315 0.71 -0.67 -29.12
CA GLY A 315 0.77 -0.96 -30.54
C GLY A 315 -0.65 -1.15 -31.06
N ASP A 316 -0.88 -0.85 -32.33
CA ASP A 316 -2.17 -1.01 -32.97
C ASP A 316 -2.57 -2.49 -32.96
N ILE A 317 -3.44 -2.85 -32.02
CA ILE A 317 -4.14 -4.13 -32.03
C ILE A 317 -5.45 -3.86 -32.75
N GLU A 318 -5.59 -4.43 -33.95
CA GLU A 318 -6.87 -4.44 -34.66
C GLU A 318 -7.85 -5.34 -33.90
N ILE A 319 -8.65 -4.71 -33.04
CA ILE A 319 -9.75 -5.39 -32.36
C ILE A 319 -10.93 -5.38 -33.32
N SER A 320 -11.17 -6.51 -33.99
CA SER A 320 -12.44 -6.71 -34.69
C SER A 320 -13.55 -6.75 -33.65
N GLU A 321 -14.43 -5.75 -33.62
CA GLU A 321 -15.62 -5.76 -32.75
C GLU A 321 -16.39 -7.08 -32.91
N LYS A 322 -16.40 -7.90 -31.87
CA LYS A 322 -17.34 -9.02 -31.76
C LYS A 322 -18.00 -8.97 -30.40
N ILE A 323 -19.33 -8.88 -30.42
CA ILE A 323 -20.17 -9.08 -29.24
C ILE A 323 -19.89 -10.50 -28.75
N LEU A 324 -19.24 -10.66 -27.60
CA LEU A 324 -19.02 -11.99 -27.04
C LEU A 324 -20.27 -12.48 -26.31
N THR A 325 -20.77 -13.64 -26.71
CA THR A 325 -21.73 -14.48 -25.97
C THR A 325 -21.00 -15.51 -25.10
N GLN A 326 -21.76 -16.27 -24.30
CA GLN A 326 -21.28 -17.24 -23.29
C GLN A 326 -20.30 -18.32 -23.84
N ASP A 327 -20.28 -18.52 -25.17
CA ASP A 327 -19.45 -19.51 -25.87
C ASP A 327 -18.45 -18.88 -26.85
N SER A 328 -18.05 -17.64 -26.61
CA SER A 328 -17.17 -16.95 -27.56
C SER A 328 -15.73 -17.41 -27.47
N VAL A 329 -15.18 -17.81 -28.61
CA VAL A 329 -13.76 -18.11 -28.78
C VAL A 329 -13.07 -16.87 -29.35
N ILE A 330 -12.15 -16.27 -28.60
CA ILE A 330 -11.28 -15.23 -29.16
C ILE A 330 -9.97 -15.87 -29.58
N SER A 331 -9.62 -15.68 -30.85
CA SER A 331 -8.35 -16.08 -31.45
C SER A 331 -7.51 -14.82 -31.65
N ILE A 332 -6.31 -14.79 -31.06
CA ILE A 332 -5.37 -13.67 -31.20
C ILE A 332 -4.20 -14.15 -32.07
N ASP A 333 -3.90 -13.41 -33.15
CA ASP A 333 -2.74 -13.66 -34.00
C ASP A 333 -1.46 -13.23 -33.28
N ASN A 334 -0.60 -14.21 -32.99
CA ASN A 334 0.63 -14.05 -32.22
C ASN A 334 1.85 -14.31 -33.12
N SER A 335 1.85 -13.72 -34.31
CA SER A 335 2.94 -13.90 -35.27
C SER A 335 4.28 -13.30 -34.83
N ASP A 336 4.33 -12.44 -33.80
CA ASP A 336 5.61 -11.93 -33.24
C ASP A 336 5.56 -11.38 -31.79
N LYS A 337 4.44 -11.51 -31.05
CA LYS A 337 4.30 -10.86 -29.71
C LYS A 337 3.44 -11.67 -28.75
N SER A 338 4.09 -12.27 -27.75
CA SER A 338 3.43 -12.99 -26.66
C SER A 338 2.29 -12.16 -26.06
N ILE A 339 1.12 -12.78 -25.89
CA ILE A 339 -0.03 -12.18 -25.21
C ILE A 339 0.32 -12.07 -23.72
N ILE A 340 0.47 -10.84 -23.24
CA ILE A 340 0.93 -10.54 -21.86
C ILE A 340 -0.23 -10.29 -20.89
N TYR A 341 -1.43 -9.95 -21.40
CA TYR A 341 -2.56 -9.52 -20.55
C TYR A 341 -3.93 -9.67 -21.24
N ALA A 342 -4.96 -9.93 -20.45
CA ALA A 342 -6.37 -9.86 -20.82
C ALA A 342 -7.14 -9.23 -19.67
N ALA A 343 -7.99 -8.25 -19.94
CA ALA A 343 -8.93 -7.72 -18.96
C ALA A 343 -10.33 -7.60 -19.53
N LEU A 344 -11.30 -7.88 -18.68
CA LEU A 344 -12.71 -7.73 -18.99
C LEU A 344 -13.11 -6.28 -18.66
N GLY A 345 -13.96 -5.67 -19.49
CA GLY A 345 -14.37 -4.28 -19.30
C GLY A 345 -15.19 -3.74 -20.46
N GLU A 346 -15.76 -2.56 -20.27
CA GLU A 346 -16.53 -1.86 -21.28
C GLU A 346 -15.74 -0.68 -21.84
N ILE A 347 -15.89 -0.40 -23.14
CA ILE A 347 -15.41 0.85 -23.72
C ILE A 347 -16.54 1.87 -23.66
N SER A 348 -16.32 2.95 -22.93
CA SER A 348 -17.24 4.09 -22.88
C SER A 348 -16.48 5.39 -23.16
N GLY A 349 -16.93 6.15 -24.15
CA GLY A 349 -16.28 7.40 -24.56
C GLY A 349 -14.82 7.22 -25.00
N GLY A 350 -14.47 6.11 -25.67
CA GLY A 350 -13.11 5.83 -26.15
C GLY A 350 -12.09 5.53 -25.04
N SER A 351 -12.57 5.19 -23.84
CA SER A 351 -11.76 4.76 -22.69
C SER A 351 -12.20 3.36 -22.25
N PHE A 352 -11.24 2.49 -21.95
CA PHE A 352 -11.49 1.18 -21.36
C PHE A 352 -11.81 1.34 -19.87
N ILE A 353 -12.98 0.84 -19.46
CA ILE A 353 -13.45 0.77 -18.09
C ILE A 353 -13.39 -0.69 -17.68
N PRO A 354 -12.45 -1.12 -16.82
CA PRO A 354 -12.37 -2.50 -16.40
C PRO A 354 -13.67 -2.92 -15.69
N ALA A 355 -14.19 -4.08 -16.06
CA ALA A 355 -15.34 -4.69 -15.42
C ALA A 355 -14.94 -5.07 -13.99
N VAL A 356 -15.69 -4.53 -13.02
CA VAL A 356 -15.47 -4.82 -11.61
C VAL A 356 -16.34 -5.99 -11.23
N PHE A 357 -15.75 -7.18 -11.13
CA PHE A 357 -16.44 -8.35 -10.62
C PHE A 357 -16.38 -8.34 -9.10
N THR A 358 -17.54 -8.29 -8.44
CA THR A 358 -17.62 -8.68 -7.03
C THR A 358 -17.71 -10.19 -6.99
N TYR A 359 -16.60 -10.86 -6.70
CA TYR A 359 -16.55 -12.31 -6.66
C TYR A 359 -17.45 -12.84 -5.54
N LYS A 360 -18.56 -13.51 -5.88
CA LYS A 360 -19.28 -14.34 -4.91
C LYS A 360 -18.58 -15.69 -4.86
N ARG A 361 -18.49 -16.28 -3.67
CA ARG A 361 -17.81 -17.56 -3.40
C ARG A 361 -18.29 -18.74 -4.28
N THR A 362 -19.40 -18.57 -5.01
CA THR A 362 -20.01 -19.55 -5.93
C THR A 362 -19.61 -19.37 -7.40
N ASP A 363 -19.04 -18.23 -7.78
CA ASP A 363 -18.79 -17.90 -9.17
C ASP A 363 -17.56 -18.67 -9.67
N ARG A 364 -17.68 -19.38 -10.80
CA ARG A 364 -16.56 -20.07 -11.43
C ARG A 364 -16.23 -19.38 -12.74
N ILE A 365 -15.11 -18.66 -12.77
CA ILE A 365 -14.52 -18.17 -14.02
C ILE A 365 -13.41 -19.15 -14.40
N ALA A 366 -13.60 -19.86 -15.51
CA ALA A 366 -12.58 -20.74 -16.06
C ALA A 366 -11.89 -20.05 -17.23
N PHE A 367 -10.57 -19.97 -17.18
CA PHE A 367 -9.72 -19.53 -18.29
C PHE A 367 -9.00 -20.77 -18.82
N ASN A 368 -9.35 -21.20 -20.03
CA ASN A 368 -8.59 -22.23 -20.73
C ASN A 368 -7.94 -21.61 -21.96
N SER A 369 -6.70 -21.98 -22.26
CA SER A 369 -6.06 -21.59 -23.51
C SER A 369 -5.78 -22.82 -24.37
N SER A 370 -5.87 -22.66 -25.68
CA SER A 370 -5.49 -23.68 -26.65
C SER A 370 -4.76 -23.05 -27.83
N HIS A 371 -3.77 -23.76 -28.37
CA HIS A 371 -3.06 -23.30 -29.57
C HIS A 371 -3.80 -23.76 -30.83
N VAL A 372 -3.98 -22.84 -31.78
CA VAL A 372 -4.56 -23.11 -33.11
C VAL A 372 -3.63 -22.49 -34.16
N GLY A 373 -2.69 -23.27 -34.69
CA GLY A 373 -1.60 -22.72 -35.51
C GLY A 373 -0.67 -21.80 -34.70
N ASN A 374 -0.35 -20.61 -35.24
CA ASN A 374 0.41 -19.56 -34.52
C ASN A 374 -0.46 -18.75 -33.54
N ASN A 375 -1.76 -19.05 -33.44
CA ASN A 375 -2.70 -18.27 -32.65
C ASN A 375 -2.92 -18.91 -31.29
N ILE A 376 -3.20 -18.09 -30.28
CA ILE A 376 -3.68 -18.53 -28.97
C ILE A 376 -5.18 -18.26 -28.93
N ALA A 377 -5.96 -19.31 -28.73
CA ALA A 377 -7.39 -19.22 -28.47
C ALA A 377 -7.61 -19.21 -26.94
N LEU A 378 -8.24 -18.14 -26.44
CA LEU A 378 -8.66 -18.02 -25.04
C LEU A 378 -10.14 -18.39 -24.94
N HIS A 379 -10.43 -19.39 -24.12
CA HIS A 379 -11.78 -19.83 -23.78
C HIS A 379 -12.10 -19.30 -22.39
N ILE A 380 -13.10 -18.43 -22.32
CA ILE A 380 -13.56 -17.84 -21.06
C ILE A 380 -14.98 -18.34 -20.82
N THR A 381 -15.17 -19.11 -19.76
CA THR A 381 -16.50 -19.63 -19.41
C THR A 381 -17.02 -18.90 -18.18
N PHE A 382 -18.18 -18.25 -18.32
CA PHE A 382 -18.89 -17.59 -17.23
C PHE A 382 -20.06 -18.46 -16.75
N SER A 383 -20.09 -18.77 -15.46
CA SER A 383 -21.23 -19.45 -14.83
C SER A 383 -22.36 -18.45 -14.50
N ASP A 384 -23.07 -17.95 -15.52
CA ASP A 384 -24.36 -17.20 -15.41
C ASP A 384 -24.34 -15.67 -15.64
N TYR A 385 -23.46 -15.13 -16.49
CA TYR A 385 -23.54 -13.73 -16.92
C TYR A 385 -23.44 -13.57 -18.45
N THR A 386 -24.25 -12.66 -19.00
CA THR A 386 -24.19 -12.19 -20.39
C THR A 386 -23.76 -10.72 -20.40
N GLU A 387 -22.45 -10.45 -20.37
CA GLU A 387 -21.94 -9.11 -20.70
C GLU A 387 -20.66 -9.16 -21.53
N LYS A 388 -20.49 -8.09 -22.33
CA LYS A 388 -19.53 -7.98 -23.43
C LYS A 388 -18.08 -8.00 -22.91
N VAL A 389 -17.22 -8.69 -23.64
CA VAL A 389 -15.80 -8.83 -23.33
C VAL A 389 -14.98 -8.30 -24.49
N ILE A 390 -13.93 -7.55 -24.20
CA ILE A 390 -12.97 -7.07 -25.20
C ILE A 390 -11.58 -7.49 -24.73
N LEU A 391 -10.86 -8.22 -25.58
CA LEU A 391 -9.44 -8.52 -25.38
C LEU A 391 -8.62 -7.48 -26.14
N MET A 392 -7.67 -6.85 -25.44
CA MET A 392 -6.63 -6.01 -26.05
C MET A 392 -5.37 -6.84 -26.15
#